data_AF-A0A7X4FE82-F1
#
_entry.id   AF-A0A7X4FE82-F1
#
_cell.length_a   1.000
_cell.length_b   1.000
_cell.length_c   1.000
_cell.angle_alpha   90.00
_cell.angle_beta   90.00
_cell.angle_gamma   90.00
#
_symmetry.space_group_name_H-M   'P 1'
#
loop_
_entity.id
_entity.type
_entity.pdbx_description
1 polymer ?
#
loop_
_entity_poly.entity_id
_entity_poly.type
_entity_poly.pdbx_seq_one_letter_code
_entity_poly.pdbx_strand_id
1 'polypeptide(L)'
;MTQQKIKRGQQVLDSDYAQFSATDPFNPQNYVEGQISFSRDKRYGGLLIRKINGESTDQPLIFGTPKLAYPFGLGHNYRFPSAERIYRFRKYDGTNIFMYRYRNNGMEYITFKVRLFPFLRGRYIRMWEHILRKYQQITELFKMNPDITGFSFELYGLDNPHMIQYEDVKLDIVLLFGLHGRHGQIVMNTELEVGDIPKAEQLGTVEKDYVWHYEQEQQDLDRRLEFIGLNESQAPMFRGEEGSIWYVKIKDTCEIRMYKCKPHRIEQVHWTQTQTQLSATVIWATILKAFENWENPELDEIIAILNEDYPIHQITLSIGQIEQMLNTAKDAADTEKKIWDLMVMHGFDGNTNTATVFHKIASQFDQDNRFVYKTIKNVQKMMQIEDKQER
;
A
#
# COMPACT_ATOMS: atom_id res chain seq x y z
N MET A 1 13.24 -18.78 -31.23
CA MET A 1 12.69 -17.42 -31.14
C MET A 1 12.83 -16.96 -29.70
N THR A 2 13.89 -16.22 -29.43
CA THR A 2 14.25 -15.74 -28.10
C THR A 2 13.38 -14.53 -27.79
N GLN A 3 12.29 -14.70 -27.04
CA GLN A 3 11.57 -13.56 -26.46
C GLN A 3 12.56 -12.85 -25.54
N GLN A 4 13.06 -11.69 -25.96
CA GLN A 4 13.68 -10.72 -25.09
C GLN A 4 12.71 -10.51 -23.93
N LYS A 5 13.09 -10.96 -22.72
CA LYS A 5 12.46 -10.52 -21.47
C LYS A 5 12.69 -9.01 -21.42
N ILE A 6 11.77 -8.24 -22.00
CA ILE A 6 11.66 -6.81 -21.71
C ILE A 6 11.53 -6.76 -20.20
N LYS A 7 12.51 -6.14 -19.53
CA LYS A 7 12.50 -6.01 -18.07
C LYS A 7 11.18 -5.36 -17.67
N ARG A 8 10.55 -5.88 -16.62
CA ARG A 8 9.19 -5.50 -16.22
C ARG A 8 9.03 -3.98 -16.02
N GLY A 9 10.05 -3.31 -15.47
CA GLY A 9 10.05 -1.85 -15.33
C GLY A 9 10.12 -1.08 -16.66
N GLN A 10 10.80 -1.61 -17.69
CA GLN A 10 10.76 -1.05 -19.04
C GLN A 10 9.34 -1.13 -19.63
N GLN A 11 8.57 -2.20 -19.36
CA GLN A 11 7.16 -2.27 -19.76
C GLN A 11 6.30 -1.20 -19.05
N VAL A 12 6.61 -0.85 -17.80
CA VAL A 12 5.88 0.21 -17.08
C VAL A 12 6.18 1.60 -17.65
N LEU A 13 7.39 1.80 -18.19
CA LEU A 13 7.77 3.05 -18.85
C LEU A 13 7.20 3.16 -20.28
N ASP A 14 7.10 2.04 -20.99
CA ASP A 14 6.71 1.99 -22.41
C ASP A 14 5.23 1.63 -22.63
N SER A 15 4.52 1.17 -21.59
CA SER A 15 3.14 0.72 -21.67
C SER A 15 2.35 1.07 -20.41
N ASP A 16 1.09 1.41 -20.64
CA ASP A 16 0.08 1.57 -19.59
C ASP A 16 -0.29 0.26 -18.87
N TYR A 17 0.35 -0.87 -19.20
CA TYR A 17 0.05 -2.19 -18.65
C TYR A 17 1.29 -3.06 -18.49
N ALA A 18 1.34 -3.86 -17.43
CA ALA A 18 2.28 -4.98 -17.30
C ALA A 18 1.55 -6.32 -17.28
N GLN A 19 2.15 -7.33 -17.91
CA GLN A 19 1.63 -8.70 -17.84
C GLN A 19 1.96 -9.33 -16.49
N PHE A 20 1.05 -10.14 -15.98
CA PHE A 20 1.26 -10.96 -14.81
C PHE A 20 0.84 -12.41 -15.04
N SER A 21 1.47 -13.27 -14.26
CA SER A 21 1.14 -14.67 -14.14
C SER A 21 1.54 -15.10 -12.73
N ALA A 22 0.59 -15.61 -11.95
CA ALA A 22 0.80 -15.94 -10.54
C ALA A 22 -0.27 -16.90 -10.02
N THR A 23 0.08 -17.70 -9.02
CA THR A 23 -0.87 -18.45 -8.20
C THR A 23 -1.53 -17.52 -7.19
N ASP A 24 -2.85 -17.61 -7.05
CA ASP A 24 -3.59 -16.89 -6.02
C ASP A 24 -3.31 -17.51 -4.63
N PRO A 25 -2.70 -16.79 -3.69
CA PRO A 25 -2.35 -17.34 -2.38
C PRO A 25 -3.56 -17.72 -1.53
N PHE A 26 -4.74 -17.12 -1.78
CA PHE A 26 -5.97 -17.45 -1.06
C PHE A 26 -6.82 -18.50 -1.80
N ASN A 27 -6.46 -18.82 -3.04
CA ASN A 27 -7.12 -19.83 -3.87
C ASN A 27 -6.04 -20.62 -4.64
N PRO A 28 -5.20 -21.42 -3.95
CA PRO A 28 -3.97 -22.00 -4.51
C PRO A 28 -4.19 -22.96 -5.70
N GLN A 29 -5.43 -23.40 -5.91
CA GLN A 29 -5.85 -24.16 -7.08
C GLN A 29 -5.97 -23.32 -8.38
N ASN A 30 -5.89 -22.00 -8.28
CA ASN A 30 -6.04 -21.07 -9.40
C ASN A 30 -4.69 -20.42 -9.74
N TYR A 31 -4.15 -20.78 -10.90
CA TYR A 31 -3.07 -20.05 -11.56
C TYR A 31 -3.67 -19.04 -12.54
N VAL A 32 -3.38 -17.76 -12.34
CA VAL A 32 -4.08 -16.66 -13.01
C VAL A 32 -3.09 -15.83 -13.84
N GLU A 33 -3.47 -15.57 -15.09
CA GLU A 33 -2.71 -14.76 -16.03
C GLU A 33 -3.52 -13.56 -16.50
N GLY A 34 -2.88 -12.41 -16.66
CA GLY A 34 -3.57 -11.20 -17.04
C GLY A 34 -2.68 -9.98 -17.15
N GLN A 35 -3.31 -8.81 -17.09
CA GLN A 35 -2.66 -7.51 -17.14
C GLN A 35 -3.03 -6.67 -15.93
N ILE A 36 -2.08 -5.87 -15.45
CA ILE A 36 -2.31 -4.81 -14.49
C ILE A 36 -2.05 -3.46 -15.14
N SER A 37 -2.91 -2.47 -14.87
CA SER A 37 -2.83 -1.14 -15.48
C SER A 37 -2.01 -0.17 -14.63
N PHE A 38 -1.18 0.61 -15.30
CA PHE A 38 -0.41 1.76 -14.79
C PHE A 38 -0.91 3.08 -15.38
N SER A 39 -2.00 3.06 -16.16
CA SER A 39 -2.64 4.27 -16.71
C SER A 39 -2.93 5.25 -15.58
N ARG A 40 -2.62 6.53 -15.78
CA ARG A 40 -2.81 7.60 -14.76
C ARG A 40 -4.27 8.04 -14.58
N ASP A 41 -5.22 7.20 -14.94
CA ASP A 41 -6.66 7.45 -14.83
C ASP A 41 -7.32 6.50 -13.81
N LYS A 42 -8.64 6.37 -13.87
CA LYS A 42 -9.41 5.47 -12.98
C LYS A 42 -9.02 3.99 -13.07
N ARG A 43 -8.28 3.58 -14.10
CA ARG A 43 -7.82 2.20 -14.30
C ARG A 43 -6.53 1.91 -13.54
N TYR A 44 -5.86 2.92 -12.98
CA TYR A 44 -4.61 2.73 -12.25
C TYR A 44 -4.71 1.63 -11.18
N GLY A 45 -3.85 0.61 -11.26
CA GLY A 45 -3.88 -0.58 -10.40
C GLY A 45 -5.02 -1.56 -10.67
N GLY A 46 -5.80 -1.37 -11.74
CA GLY A 46 -6.86 -2.27 -12.17
C GLY A 46 -6.31 -3.51 -12.87
N LEU A 47 -7.07 -4.62 -12.82
CA LEU A 47 -6.69 -5.92 -13.37
C LEU A 47 -7.61 -6.37 -14.48
N LEU A 48 -7.03 -6.86 -15.57
CA LEU A 48 -7.71 -7.63 -16.60
C LEU A 48 -7.20 -9.07 -16.56
N ILE A 49 -7.98 -9.97 -15.97
CA ILE A 49 -7.69 -11.41 -15.96
C ILE A 49 -8.05 -11.99 -17.33
N ARG A 50 -7.11 -12.69 -17.96
CA ARG A 50 -7.26 -13.25 -19.31
C ARG A 50 -7.33 -14.77 -19.30
N LYS A 51 -6.62 -15.42 -18.39
CA LYS A 51 -6.66 -16.88 -18.23
C LYS A 51 -6.65 -17.31 -16.78
N ILE A 52 -7.29 -18.43 -16.50
CA ILE A 52 -7.23 -19.13 -15.23
C ILE A 52 -6.99 -20.61 -15.54
N ASN A 53 -5.97 -21.22 -14.93
CA ASN A 53 -5.61 -22.62 -15.13
C ASN A 53 -5.38 -22.99 -16.61
N GLY A 54 -4.83 -22.05 -17.38
CA GLY A 54 -4.58 -22.22 -18.82
C GLY A 54 -5.79 -21.96 -19.72
N GLU A 55 -7.00 -21.85 -19.17
CA GLU A 55 -8.23 -21.60 -19.91
C GLU A 55 -8.49 -20.10 -20.04
N SER A 56 -8.89 -19.66 -21.23
CA SER A 56 -9.28 -18.27 -21.48
C SER A 56 -10.57 -17.93 -20.74
N THR A 57 -10.64 -16.73 -20.16
CA THR A 57 -11.81 -16.24 -19.43
C THR A 57 -12.19 -14.84 -19.91
N ASP A 58 -13.49 -14.52 -19.85
CA ASP A 58 -14.04 -13.20 -20.14
C ASP A 58 -14.47 -12.52 -18.83
N GLN A 59 -13.47 -12.05 -18.07
CA GLN A 59 -13.70 -11.29 -16.85
C GLN A 59 -13.88 -9.81 -17.16
N PRO A 60 -14.79 -9.11 -16.48
CA PRO A 60 -14.78 -7.65 -16.53
C PRO A 60 -13.47 -7.10 -15.94
N LEU A 61 -13.12 -5.87 -16.33
CA LEU A 61 -12.03 -5.13 -15.70
C LEU A 61 -12.32 -4.98 -14.20
N ILE A 62 -11.40 -5.45 -13.37
CA ILE A 62 -11.42 -5.28 -11.92
C ILE A 62 -10.75 -3.94 -11.63
N PHE A 63 -11.52 -2.93 -11.23
CA PHE A 63 -10.97 -1.64 -10.79
C PHE A 63 -10.28 -1.80 -9.43
N GLY A 64 -9.21 -1.04 -9.20
CA GLY A 64 -8.53 -0.98 -7.92
C GLY A 64 -8.78 0.34 -7.19
N THR A 65 -8.11 0.53 -6.05
CA THR A 65 -8.04 1.81 -5.36
C THR A 65 -7.45 2.88 -6.28
N PRO A 66 -8.22 3.93 -6.65
CA PRO A 66 -7.74 4.93 -7.59
C PRO A 66 -6.61 5.78 -6.98
N LYS A 67 -5.81 6.41 -7.84
CA LYS A 67 -4.79 7.35 -7.39
C LYS A 67 -5.44 8.59 -6.77
N LEU A 68 -5.09 8.87 -5.51
CA LEU A 68 -5.57 10.05 -4.80
C LEU A 68 -4.79 11.30 -5.23
N ALA A 69 -5.52 12.27 -5.77
CA ALA A 69 -4.98 13.56 -6.19
C ALA A 69 -5.03 14.60 -5.06
N TYR A 70 -4.21 15.63 -5.17
CA TYR A 70 -4.43 16.89 -4.46
C TYR A 70 -5.46 17.72 -5.25
N PRO A 71 -6.27 18.57 -4.60
CA PRO A 71 -7.21 19.45 -5.27
C PRO A 71 -6.52 20.70 -5.84
N PHE A 72 -5.20 20.72 -5.98
CA PHE A 72 -4.44 21.83 -6.53
C PHE A 72 -3.27 21.32 -7.38
N GLY A 73 -2.84 22.15 -8.32
CA GLY A 73 -1.63 21.90 -9.11
C GLY A 73 -0.39 22.58 -8.51
N LEU A 74 0.66 22.66 -9.32
CA LEU A 74 1.86 23.45 -8.99
C LEU A 74 1.48 24.89 -8.62
N GLY A 75 2.05 25.38 -7.52
CA GLY A 75 1.79 26.73 -6.97
C GLY A 75 0.48 26.88 -6.20
N HIS A 76 -0.11 25.80 -5.68
CA HIS A 76 -1.35 25.81 -4.88
C HIS A 76 -2.57 26.45 -5.59
N ASN A 77 -2.61 26.32 -6.92
CA ASN A 77 -3.78 26.72 -7.69
C ASN A 77 -4.91 25.69 -7.51
N TYR A 78 -5.80 25.95 -6.55
CA TYR A 78 -6.93 25.07 -6.22
C TYR A 78 -7.91 24.89 -7.38
N ARG A 79 -8.36 23.65 -7.57
CA ARG A 79 -9.26 23.15 -8.60
C ARG A 79 -10.24 22.15 -7.99
N PHE A 80 -11.06 22.63 -7.06
CA PHE A 80 -12.22 21.87 -6.62
C PHE A 80 -13.31 21.88 -7.70
N PRO A 81 -13.90 20.73 -8.04
CA PRO A 81 -15.12 20.72 -8.84
C PRO A 81 -16.28 21.30 -8.02
N SER A 82 -17.35 21.71 -8.70
CA SER A 82 -18.59 22.07 -8.02
C SER A 82 -19.13 20.84 -7.27
N ALA A 83 -19.13 20.93 -5.94
CA ALA A 83 -19.61 19.87 -5.07
C ALA A 83 -21.03 20.16 -4.57
N GLU A 84 -21.82 19.11 -4.39
CA GLU A 84 -23.05 19.16 -3.58
C GLU A 84 -22.66 19.15 -2.09
N ARG A 85 -21.73 18.27 -1.73
CA ARG A 85 -21.19 18.11 -0.39
C ARG A 85 -19.84 17.41 -0.46
N ILE A 86 -18.97 17.72 0.49
CA ILE A 86 -17.71 17.02 0.71
C ILE A 86 -17.77 16.31 2.04
N TYR A 87 -17.48 15.01 2.05
CA TYR A 87 -17.33 14.21 3.26
C TYR A 87 -15.86 14.04 3.57
N ARG A 88 -15.48 14.27 4.82
CA ARG A 88 -14.09 14.22 5.26
C ARG A 88 -13.88 12.99 6.12
N PHE A 89 -12.85 12.22 5.82
CA PHE A 89 -12.50 11.01 6.56
C PHE A 89 -11.04 11.05 6.98
N ARG A 90 -10.71 10.46 8.13
CA ARG A 90 -9.32 10.32 8.54
C ARG A 90 -8.52 9.54 7.49
N LYS A 91 -7.34 10.06 7.13
CA LYS A 91 -6.38 9.33 6.31
C LYS A 91 -5.48 8.52 7.25
N TYR A 92 -5.63 7.21 7.19
CA TYR A 92 -4.74 6.27 7.85
C TYR A 92 -3.49 6.10 6.96
N ASP A 93 -2.34 6.04 7.61
CA ASP A 93 -1.03 5.75 7.02
C ASP A 93 -0.71 4.27 7.20
N GLY A 94 -0.72 3.54 6.10
CA GLY A 94 -0.56 2.10 6.10
C GLY A 94 -0.40 1.58 4.68
N THR A 95 -0.75 0.30 4.51
CA THR A 95 -0.74 -0.34 3.20
C THR A 95 -2.18 -0.60 2.77
N ASN A 96 -2.52 -0.11 1.57
CA ASN A 96 -3.83 -0.36 1.00
C ASN A 96 -3.96 -1.83 0.57
N ILE A 97 -4.96 -2.52 1.12
CA ILE A 97 -5.34 -3.87 0.73
C ILE A 97 -6.69 -3.79 0.03
N PHE A 98 -6.72 -4.21 -1.23
CA PHE A 98 -7.92 -4.21 -2.05
C PHE A 98 -8.45 -5.63 -2.19
N MET A 99 -9.66 -5.86 -1.68
CA MET A 99 -10.39 -7.11 -1.86
C MET A 99 -11.17 -7.07 -3.16
N TYR A 100 -11.07 -8.12 -3.96
CA TYR A 100 -11.84 -8.28 -5.19
C TYR A 100 -12.26 -9.74 -5.39
N ARG A 101 -13.12 -9.97 -6.39
CA ARG A 101 -13.58 -11.29 -6.77
C ARG A 101 -13.38 -11.55 -8.26
N TYR A 102 -13.16 -12.81 -8.61
CA TYR A 102 -13.14 -13.29 -10.00
C TYR A 102 -13.84 -14.65 -10.10
N ARG A 103 -14.17 -15.07 -11.32
CA ARG A 103 -14.92 -16.32 -11.55
C ARG A 103 -14.12 -17.38 -12.28
N ASN A 104 -14.09 -18.60 -11.78
CA ASN A 104 -13.53 -19.74 -12.53
C ASN A 104 -14.54 -20.89 -12.51
N ASN A 105 -14.86 -21.45 -13.67
CA ASN A 105 -15.81 -22.57 -13.80
C ASN A 105 -17.16 -22.33 -13.07
N GLY A 106 -17.70 -21.12 -13.18
CA GLY A 106 -18.96 -20.72 -12.54
C GLY A 106 -18.87 -20.45 -11.04
N MET A 107 -17.74 -20.76 -10.39
CA MET A 107 -17.49 -20.45 -8.99
C MET A 107 -16.84 -19.08 -8.84
N GLU A 108 -17.21 -18.36 -7.78
CA GLU A 108 -16.65 -17.06 -7.41
C GLU A 108 -15.56 -17.24 -6.36
N TYR A 109 -14.43 -16.58 -6.58
CA TYR A 109 -13.25 -16.62 -5.72
C TYR A 109 -12.96 -15.22 -5.21
N ILE A 110 -12.79 -15.08 -3.89
CA ILE A 110 -12.42 -13.84 -3.23
C ILE A 110 -10.91 -13.86 -3.01
N THR A 111 -10.25 -12.75 -3.31
CA THR A 111 -8.82 -12.58 -3.07
C THR A 111 -8.48 -11.12 -2.80
N PHE A 112 -7.21 -10.85 -2.57
CA PHE A 112 -6.72 -9.57 -2.07
C PHE A 112 -5.46 -9.15 -2.81
N LYS A 113 -5.25 -7.84 -2.94
CA LYS A 113 -4.06 -7.29 -3.59
C LYS A 113 -3.60 -5.98 -2.97
N VAL A 114 -2.32 -5.68 -3.16
CA VAL A 114 -1.81 -4.30 -3.08
C VAL A 114 -2.03 -3.59 -4.42
N ARG A 115 -1.82 -2.27 -4.47
CA ARG A 115 -2.25 -1.46 -5.62
C ARG A 115 -1.72 -1.95 -6.97
N LEU A 116 -0.41 -2.26 -7.07
CA LEU A 116 0.26 -2.58 -8.34
C LEU A 116 0.69 -4.05 -8.45
N PHE A 117 0.04 -4.95 -7.72
CA PHE A 117 0.25 -6.39 -7.85
C PHE A 117 -1.07 -7.13 -7.99
N PRO A 118 -1.17 -8.26 -8.72
CA PRO A 118 -2.42 -9.00 -8.84
C PRO A 118 -2.92 -9.60 -7.52
N PHE A 119 -2.01 -10.03 -6.64
CA PHE A 119 -2.33 -10.72 -5.38
C PHE A 119 -1.52 -10.15 -4.20
N LEU A 120 -1.87 -10.49 -2.96
CA LEU A 120 -0.95 -10.27 -1.83
C LEU A 120 0.25 -11.21 -1.94
N ARG A 121 1.36 -10.81 -1.31
CA ARG A 121 2.61 -11.58 -1.28
C ARG A 121 3.45 -11.25 -0.06
N GLY A 122 4.46 -12.08 0.20
CA GLY A 122 5.41 -11.88 1.30
C GLY A 122 4.70 -11.70 2.65
N ARG A 123 5.21 -10.76 3.46
CA ARG A 123 4.70 -10.49 4.81
C ARG A 123 3.22 -10.08 4.83
N TYR A 124 2.70 -9.49 3.75
CA TYR A 124 1.32 -9.00 3.69
C TYR A 124 0.30 -10.14 3.65
N ILE A 125 0.64 -11.32 3.14
CA ILE A 125 -0.23 -12.50 3.25
C ILE A 125 -0.46 -12.81 4.73
N ARG A 126 0.63 -12.96 5.51
CA ARG A 126 0.57 -13.33 6.93
C ARG A 126 -0.15 -12.29 7.78
N MET A 127 0.15 -11.01 7.55
CA MET A 127 -0.55 -9.91 8.21
C MET A 127 -2.05 -9.95 7.89
N TRP A 128 -2.42 -10.20 6.63
CA TRP A 128 -3.81 -10.24 6.21
C TRP A 128 -4.55 -11.47 6.74
N GLU A 129 -3.92 -12.65 6.78
CA GLU A 129 -4.48 -13.84 7.41
C GLU A 129 -4.79 -13.62 8.89
N HIS A 130 -3.94 -12.87 9.60
CA HIS A 130 -4.22 -12.44 10.97
C HIS A 130 -5.48 -11.58 11.06
N ILE A 131 -5.64 -10.63 10.13
CA ILE A 131 -6.85 -9.80 10.03
C ILE A 131 -8.09 -10.63 9.70
N LEU A 132 -8.00 -11.60 8.77
CA LEU A 132 -9.14 -12.45 8.40
C LEU A 132 -9.62 -13.32 9.57
N ARG A 133 -8.71 -13.78 10.44
CA ARG A 133 -9.10 -14.47 11.68
C ARG A 133 -9.79 -13.54 12.68
N LYS A 134 -9.33 -12.29 12.77
CA LYS A 134 -9.90 -11.27 13.66
C LYS A 134 -11.28 -10.78 13.18
N TYR A 135 -11.47 -10.63 11.87
CA TYR A 135 -12.69 -10.14 11.24
C TYR A 135 -13.17 -11.12 10.15
N GLN A 136 -13.74 -12.24 10.59
CA GLN A 136 -14.18 -13.31 9.68
C GLN A 136 -15.24 -12.83 8.69
N GLN A 137 -16.05 -11.83 9.04
CA GLN A 137 -17.06 -11.24 8.15
C GLN A 137 -16.47 -10.54 6.90
N ILE A 138 -15.15 -10.34 6.79
CA ILE A 138 -14.54 -9.75 5.59
C ILE A 138 -14.88 -10.58 4.34
N THR A 139 -14.86 -11.90 4.42
CA THR A 139 -15.19 -12.78 3.28
C THR A 139 -16.68 -12.80 2.94
N GLU A 140 -17.52 -12.26 3.81
CA GLU A 140 -18.97 -12.18 3.64
C GLU A 140 -19.42 -10.82 3.07
N LEU A 141 -18.51 -9.86 2.92
CA LEU A 141 -18.83 -8.50 2.47
C LEU A 141 -19.50 -8.44 1.10
N PHE A 142 -19.12 -9.32 0.16
CA PHE A 142 -19.80 -9.40 -1.14
C PHE A 142 -21.21 -9.97 -1.06
N LYS A 143 -21.51 -10.77 -0.02
CA LYS A 143 -22.89 -11.25 0.22
C LYS A 143 -23.74 -10.17 0.86
N MET A 144 -23.16 -9.40 1.80
CA MET A 144 -23.82 -8.26 2.44
C MET A 144 -24.03 -7.07 1.47
N ASN A 145 -23.14 -6.90 0.49
CA ASN A 145 -23.21 -5.81 -0.47
C ASN A 145 -23.08 -6.35 -1.91
N PRO A 146 -24.14 -6.96 -2.47
CA PRO A 146 -24.08 -7.73 -3.72
C PRO A 146 -23.66 -6.92 -4.94
N ASP A 147 -23.95 -5.62 -4.96
CA ASP A 147 -23.65 -4.70 -6.06
C ASP A 147 -22.20 -4.17 -6.04
N ILE A 148 -21.44 -4.48 -4.98
CA ILE A 148 -20.04 -4.07 -4.84
C ILE A 148 -19.13 -5.05 -5.58
N THR A 149 -18.16 -4.51 -6.30
CA THR A 149 -17.16 -5.25 -7.10
C THR A 149 -15.79 -5.31 -6.44
N GLY A 150 -15.55 -4.48 -5.43
CA GLY A 150 -14.35 -4.57 -4.57
C GLY A 150 -14.42 -3.67 -3.35
N PHE A 151 -13.55 -3.94 -2.38
CA PHE A 151 -13.47 -3.20 -1.11
C PHE A 151 -12.03 -2.78 -0.85
N SER A 152 -11.85 -1.56 -0.37
CA SER A 152 -10.55 -0.99 -0.09
C SER A 152 -10.36 -0.82 1.40
N PHE A 153 -9.30 -1.42 1.95
CA PHE A 153 -8.92 -1.34 3.35
C PHE A 153 -7.57 -0.67 3.50
N GLU A 154 -7.35 -0.01 4.63
CA GLU A 154 -6.00 0.33 5.08
C GLU A 154 -5.59 -0.65 6.17
N LEU A 155 -4.47 -1.35 5.96
CA LEU A 155 -3.78 -2.16 6.96
C LEU A 155 -2.73 -1.30 7.65
N TYR A 156 -2.84 -1.08 8.96
CA TYR A 156 -2.00 -0.14 9.70
C TYR A 156 -1.66 -0.64 11.11
N GLY A 157 -0.66 -0.04 11.75
CA GLY A 157 -0.23 -0.35 13.11
C GLY A 157 1.29 -0.50 13.23
N LEU A 158 1.77 -0.78 14.45
CA LEU A 158 3.18 -0.98 14.77
C LEU A 158 3.86 -2.06 13.91
N ASP A 159 3.13 -3.14 13.61
CA ASP A 159 3.66 -4.27 12.83
C ASP A 159 3.68 -3.95 11.32
N ASN A 160 2.96 -2.91 10.87
CA ASN A 160 3.05 -2.37 9.50
C ASN A 160 3.51 -0.90 9.53
N PRO A 161 4.78 -0.64 9.87
CA PRO A 161 5.27 0.72 10.11
C PRO A 161 5.35 1.53 8.82
N HIS A 162 4.82 2.75 8.87
CA HIS A 162 4.95 3.79 7.86
C HIS A 162 5.49 5.07 8.50
N MET A 163 5.05 6.24 8.05
CA MET A 163 5.49 7.55 8.52
C MET A 163 4.86 7.93 9.88
N ILE A 164 3.60 7.56 10.08
CA ILE A 164 2.87 7.74 11.32
C ILE A 164 3.10 6.54 12.23
N GLN A 165 3.58 6.81 13.44
CA GLN A 165 3.72 5.81 14.48
C GLN A 165 2.41 5.68 15.28
N TYR A 166 1.79 4.50 15.19
CA TYR A 166 0.63 4.14 16.00
C TYR A 166 1.09 3.48 17.29
N GLU A 167 0.94 4.12 18.45
CA GLU A 167 1.45 3.56 19.71
C GLU A 167 0.54 2.47 20.28
N ASP A 168 -0.77 2.60 20.08
CA ASP A 168 -1.78 1.75 20.71
C ASP A 168 -2.34 0.66 19.78
N VAL A 169 -1.92 0.64 18.52
CA VAL A 169 -2.43 -0.28 17.50
C VAL A 169 -1.29 -1.16 17.01
N LYS A 170 -1.30 -2.44 17.42
CA LYS A 170 -0.30 -3.41 16.97
C LYS A 170 -0.43 -3.70 15.47
N LEU A 171 -1.60 -4.16 15.05
CA LEU A 171 -1.98 -4.36 13.65
C LEU A 171 -3.50 -4.36 13.57
N ASP A 172 -4.07 -3.53 12.70
CA ASP A 172 -5.51 -3.49 12.47
C ASP A 172 -5.83 -3.04 11.05
N ILE A 173 -7.13 -3.06 10.73
CA ILE A 173 -7.65 -2.53 9.48
C ILE A 173 -8.72 -1.47 9.72
N VAL A 174 -8.92 -0.65 8.69
CA VAL A 174 -10.15 0.13 8.52
C VAL A 174 -10.64 -0.01 7.09
N LEU A 175 -11.96 -0.15 6.91
CA LEU A 175 -12.59 -0.06 5.61
C LEU A 175 -12.65 1.41 5.16
N LEU A 176 -12.08 1.68 3.99
CA LEU A 176 -12.03 3.01 3.38
C LEU A 176 -13.27 3.28 2.52
N PHE A 177 -13.55 2.40 1.57
CA PHE A 177 -14.65 2.51 0.62
C PHE A 177 -14.89 1.20 -0.13
N GLY A 178 -16.01 1.11 -0.84
CA GLY A 178 -16.32 0.06 -1.81
C GLY A 178 -16.29 0.60 -3.23
N LEU A 179 -16.19 -0.29 -4.22
CA LEU A 179 -16.36 0.04 -5.64
C LEU A 179 -17.66 -0.58 -6.16
N HIS A 180 -18.49 0.22 -6.81
CA HIS A 180 -19.71 -0.23 -7.47
C HIS A 180 -19.52 -0.33 -8.98
N GLY A 181 -20.12 -1.38 -9.55
CA GLY A 181 -20.40 -1.51 -10.98
C GLY A 181 -19.18 -1.63 -11.91
N ARG A 182 -19.45 -1.57 -13.22
CA ARG A 182 -18.45 -1.74 -14.30
C ARG A 182 -17.56 -0.50 -14.54
N HIS A 183 -17.73 0.54 -13.73
CA HIS A 183 -17.02 1.81 -13.91
C HIS A 183 -16.15 2.19 -12.72
N GLY A 184 -16.13 1.39 -11.65
CA GLY A 184 -15.34 1.64 -10.46
C GLY A 184 -15.81 2.86 -9.69
N GLN A 185 -17.13 3.05 -9.55
CA GLN A 185 -17.68 4.17 -8.79
C GLN A 185 -17.43 3.97 -7.30
N ILE A 186 -16.97 5.02 -6.61
CA ILE A 186 -16.73 4.96 -5.17
C ILE A 186 -18.06 4.91 -4.42
N VAL A 187 -18.15 4.01 -3.45
CA VAL A 187 -19.23 3.93 -2.44
C VAL A 187 -18.59 4.17 -1.08
N MET A 188 -19.11 5.13 -0.32
CA MET A 188 -18.49 5.51 0.95
C MET A 188 -18.65 4.39 1.99
N ASN A 189 -17.70 4.26 2.91
CA ASN A 189 -17.79 3.22 3.95
C ASN A 189 -19.04 3.35 4.84
N THR A 190 -19.60 4.55 4.98
CA THR A 190 -20.83 4.83 5.72
C THR A 190 -22.07 4.25 5.05
N GLU A 191 -22.00 3.95 3.75
CA GLU A 191 -23.10 3.39 2.94
C GLU A 191 -23.03 1.86 2.85
N LEU A 192 -21.98 1.24 3.38
CA LEU A 192 -21.73 -0.20 3.30
C LEU A 192 -22.16 -0.95 4.57
N GLU A 193 -22.73 -2.15 4.39
CA GLU A 193 -23.00 -3.11 5.46
C GLU A 193 -21.74 -3.94 5.75
N VAL A 194 -21.20 -3.87 6.97
CA VAL A 194 -19.85 -4.43 7.25
C VAL A 194 -19.73 -5.18 8.58
N GLY A 195 -20.83 -5.32 9.33
CA GLY A 195 -20.79 -5.85 10.70
C GLY A 195 -19.80 -5.08 11.59
N ASP A 196 -18.95 -5.81 12.31
CA ASP A 196 -17.98 -5.24 13.27
C ASP A 196 -16.65 -4.82 12.62
N ILE A 197 -16.55 -4.81 11.28
CA ILE A 197 -15.34 -4.32 10.59
C ILE A 197 -15.19 -2.82 10.87
N PRO A 198 -14.05 -2.37 11.42
CA PRO A 198 -13.80 -0.95 11.63
C PRO A 198 -13.89 -0.16 10.32
N LYS A 199 -14.52 1.00 10.36
CA LYS A 199 -14.60 1.94 9.23
C LYS A 199 -13.66 3.12 9.48
N ALA A 200 -13.08 3.66 8.41
CA ALA A 200 -12.35 4.93 8.53
C ALA A 200 -13.28 6.01 9.11
N GLU A 201 -12.77 6.73 10.10
CA GLU A 201 -13.51 7.74 10.85
C GLU A 201 -13.95 8.91 9.97
N GLN A 202 -15.23 9.28 10.04
CA GLN A 202 -15.74 10.48 9.39
C GLN A 202 -15.53 11.70 10.30
N LEU A 203 -14.76 12.67 9.81
CA LEU A 203 -14.41 13.91 10.52
C LEU A 203 -15.44 15.03 10.34
N GLY A 204 -16.41 14.85 9.43
CA GLY A 204 -17.51 15.78 9.19
C GLY A 204 -17.76 16.06 7.72
N THR A 205 -18.45 17.15 7.43
CA THR A 205 -18.89 17.53 6.07
C THR A 205 -18.67 19.00 5.78
N VAL A 206 -18.46 19.35 4.51
CA VAL A 206 -18.30 20.73 4.01
C VAL A 206 -19.22 20.95 2.81
N GLU A 207 -19.96 22.07 2.78
CA GLU A 207 -20.94 22.38 1.72
C GLU A 207 -20.63 23.66 0.94
N LYS A 208 -19.70 24.49 1.43
CA LYS A 208 -19.25 25.72 0.77
C LYS A 208 -17.83 26.06 1.22
N ASP A 209 -17.23 27.06 0.58
CA ASP A 209 -15.92 27.61 0.95
C ASP A 209 -14.82 26.53 1.08
N TYR A 210 -14.85 25.56 0.16
CA TYR A 210 -14.05 24.33 0.22
C TYR A 210 -12.56 24.58 0.38
N VAL A 211 -12.03 25.60 -0.30
CA VAL A 211 -10.61 25.98 -0.24
C VAL A 211 -10.25 26.44 1.17
N TRP A 212 -11.05 27.32 1.77
CA TRP A 212 -10.80 27.81 3.12
C TRP A 212 -10.82 26.67 4.14
N HIS A 213 -11.84 25.80 4.08
CA HIS A 213 -11.91 24.63 4.96
C HIS A 213 -10.75 23.67 4.77
N TYR A 214 -10.27 23.49 3.53
CA TYR A 214 -9.14 22.63 3.23
C TYR A 214 -7.85 23.19 3.85
N GLU A 215 -7.59 24.49 3.65
CA GLU A 215 -6.43 25.16 4.22
C GLU A 215 -6.45 25.17 5.76
N GLN A 216 -7.62 25.41 6.37
CA GLN A 216 -7.77 25.31 7.82
C GLN A 216 -7.47 23.90 8.33
N GLU A 217 -7.94 22.87 7.62
CA GLU A 217 -7.65 21.50 8.00
C GLU A 217 -6.17 21.15 7.86
N GLN A 218 -5.48 21.63 6.82
CA GLN A 218 -4.02 21.46 6.73
C GLN A 218 -3.30 22.11 7.92
N GLN A 219 -3.72 23.32 8.32
CA GLN A 219 -3.17 24.00 9.51
C GLN A 219 -3.46 23.22 10.80
N ASP A 220 -4.66 22.68 10.96
CA ASP A 220 -5.04 21.87 12.12
C ASP A 220 -4.27 20.55 12.20
N LEU A 221 -4.03 19.91 11.05
CA LEU A 221 -3.18 18.74 10.93
C LEU A 221 -1.74 19.05 11.30
N ASP A 222 -1.17 20.16 10.80
CA ASP A 222 0.20 20.57 11.13
C ASP A 222 0.38 20.83 12.63
N ARG A 223 -0.61 21.44 13.29
CA ARG A 223 -0.57 21.71 14.74
C ARG A 223 -0.58 20.43 15.58
N ARG A 224 -1.22 19.36 15.10
CA ARG A 224 -1.34 18.08 15.79
C ARG A 224 -0.22 17.10 15.43
N LEU A 225 0.55 17.38 14.38
CA LEU A 225 1.62 16.53 13.91
C LEU A 225 2.92 16.78 14.70
N GLU A 226 3.31 15.79 15.50
CA GLU A 226 4.53 15.81 16.29
C GLU A 226 5.64 15.04 15.56
N PHE A 227 6.78 15.67 15.31
CA PHE A 227 7.98 14.98 14.82
C PHE A 227 8.68 14.28 15.98
N ILE A 228 8.79 12.95 15.90
CA ILE A 228 9.32 12.12 16.98
C ILE A 228 10.72 11.57 16.69
N GLY A 229 11.25 11.82 15.50
CA GLY A 229 12.62 11.47 15.13
C GLY A 229 12.74 10.92 13.72
N LEU A 230 13.89 10.35 13.42
CA LEU A 230 14.13 9.62 12.19
C LEU A 230 14.07 8.11 12.47
N ASN A 231 13.48 7.36 11.55
CA ASN A 231 13.61 5.92 11.56
C ASN A 231 15.03 5.50 11.16
N GLU A 232 15.27 4.19 11.17
CA GLU A 232 16.56 3.57 10.88
C GLU A 232 17.12 3.97 9.52
N SER A 233 16.22 4.23 8.58
CA SER A 233 16.49 4.62 7.21
C SER A 233 16.59 6.13 7.02
N GLN A 234 16.70 6.88 8.12
CA GLN A 234 16.73 8.34 8.15
C GLN A 234 15.44 8.99 7.58
N ALA A 235 14.34 8.25 7.49
CA ALA A 235 13.04 8.81 7.11
C ALA A 235 12.35 9.39 8.36
N PRO A 236 11.66 10.54 8.23
CA PRO A 236 10.99 11.16 9.35
C PRO A 236 9.83 10.30 9.86
N MET A 237 9.74 10.22 11.19
CA MET A 237 8.63 9.60 11.90
C MET A 237 7.83 10.69 12.62
N PHE A 238 6.51 10.54 12.58
CA PHE A 238 5.58 11.44 13.23
C PHE A 238 4.60 10.70 14.13
N ARG A 239 4.14 11.39 15.16
CA ARG A 239 2.95 11.03 15.93
C ARG A 239 1.82 12.00 15.53
N GLY A 240 0.61 11.47 15.32
CA GLY A 240 -0.56 12.26 14.91
C GLY A 240 -1.35 11.62 13.78
N GLU A 241 -1.85 12.46 12.86
CA GLU A 241 -2.64 12.04 11.69
C GLU A 241 -1.86 12.35 10.40
N GLU A 242 -1.85 11.41 9.45
CA GLU A 242 -1.25 11.64 8.14
C GLU A 242 -2.00 12.70 7.33
N GLY A 243 -3.29 12.85 7.60
CA GLY A 243 -4.17 13.75 6.89
C GLY A 243 -5.63 13.32 6.93
N SER A 244 -6.38 13.82 5.96
CA SER A 244 -7.76 13.40 5.68
C SER A 244 -7.99 13.14 4.19
N ILE A 245 -9.02 12.36 3.89
CA ILE A 245 -9.53 12.12 2.54
C ILE A 245 -10.86 12.84 2.39
N TRP A 246 -10.94 13.68 1.36
CA TRP A 246 -12.10 14.48 1.00
C TRP A 246 -12.83 13.77 -0.14
N TYR A 247 -13.99 13.19 0.16
CA TYR A 247 -14.90 12.58 -0.80
C TYR A 247 -15.87 13.65 -1.29
N VAL A 248 -15.59 14.16 -2.49
CA VAL A 248 -16.32 15.25 -3.13
C VAL A 248 -17.43 14.65 -3.98
N LYS A 249 -18.68 14.77 -3.52
CA LYS A 249 -19.86 14.41 -4.31
C LYS A 249 -20.11 15.51 -5.34
N ILE A 250 -19.88 15.19 -6.61
CA ILE A 250 -19.95 16.16 -7.71
C ILE A 250 -21.41 16.55 -7.95
N LYS A 251 -21.67 17.86 -7.94
CA LYS A 251 -23.02 18.41 -8.07
C LYS A 251 -23.70 17.90 -9.34
N ASP A 252 -24.99 17.58 -9.22
CA ASP A 252 -25.85 17.09 -10.30
C ASP A 252 -25.37 15.76 -10.93
N THR A 253 -24.57 14.97 -10.20
CA THR A 253 -24.11 13.64 -10.62
C THR A 253 -24.08 12.65 -9.45
N CYS A 254 -23.89 11.37 -9.76
CA CYS A 254 -23.57 10.34 -8.76
C CYS A 254 -22.06 10.10 -8.61
N GLU A 255 -21.21 10.95 -9.19
CA GLU A 255 -19.76 10.78 -9.15
C GLU A 255 -19.21 11.27 -7.80
N ILE A 256 -18.34 10.45 -7.19
CA ILE A 256 -17.54 10.85 -6.04
C ILE A 256 -16.07 10.90 -6.46
N ARG A 257 -15.43 12.06 -6.26
CA ARG A 257 -13.99 12.25 -6.45
C ARG A 257 -13.29 12.33 -5.11
N MET A 258 -12.17 11.64 -4.98
CA MET A 258 -11.39 11.64 -3.74
C MET A 258 -10.16 12.53 -3.89
N TYR A 259 -9.99 13.43 -2.92
CA TYR A 259 -8.79 14.23 -2.75
C TYR A 259 -8.13 13.92 -1.41
N LYS A 260 -6.80 13.94 -1.36
CA LYS A 260 -6.07 13.89 -0.09
C LYS A 260 -5.80 15.29 0.42
N CYS A 261 -5.93 15.48 1.72
CA CYS A 261 -5.54 16.66 2.49
C CYS A 261 -4.46 16.25 3.47
N LYS A 262 -3.26 16.79 3.35
CA LYS A 262 -2.12 16.45 4.19
C LYS A 262 -1.58 17.71 4.87
N PRO A 263 -1.01 17.60 6.10
CA PRO A 263 -0.30 18.71 6.72
C PRO A 263 0.84 19.18 5.81
N HIS A 264 1.13 20.48 5.80
CA HIS A 264 2.16 21.06 4.94
C HIS A 264 3.53 20.42 5.21
N ARG A 265 3.82 20.00 6.45
CA ARG A 265 5.09 19.32 6.76
C ARG A 265 5.23 17.97 6.05
N ILE A 266 4.15 17.20 5.94
CA ILE A 266 4.15 15.94 5.16
C ILE A 266 4.15 16.25 3.67
N GLU A 267 3.41 17.27 3.23
CA GLU A 267 3.42 17.70 1.84
C GLU A 267 4.81 18.14 1.39
N GLN A 268 5.53 18.93 2.20
CA GLN A 268 6.89 19.41 1.92
C GLN A 268 7.90 18.28 1.75
N VAL A 269 7.79 17.20 2.55
CA VAL A 269 8.60 15.99 2.35
C VAL A 269 8.36 15.41 0.95
N HIS A 270 7.14 15.51 0.42
CA HIS A 270 6.79 15.07 -0.93
C HIS A 270 7.04 16.13 -2.03
N TRP A 271 7.02 17.42 -1.71
CA TRP A 271 6.92 18.55 -2.67
C TRP A 271 8.10 19.52 -2.64
N THR A 272 9.27 19.16 -2.10
CA THR A 272 10.51 19.94 -2.31
C THR A 272 10.97 19.92 -3.77
N GLN A 273 10.22 20.62 -4.62
CA GLN A 273 10.44 20.81 -6.06
C GLN A 273 11.50 21.87 -6.36
N THR A 274 12.01 22.56 -5.33
CA THR A 274 13.16 23.46 -5.46
C THR A 274 14.49 22.71 -5.47
N GLN A 275 14.49 21.41 -5.16
CA GLN A 275 15.69 20.58 -5.22
C GLN A 275 15.90 20.03 -6.62
N THR A 276 17.11 20.17 -7.15
CA THR A 276 17.53 19.56 -8.42
C THR A 276 17.53 18.04 -8.35
N GLN A 277 17.57 17.47 -7.14
CA GLN A 277 17.59 16.04 -6.82
C GLN A 277 16.45 15.69 -5.87
N LEU A 278 15.98 14.44 -5.92
CA LEU A 278 15.04 13.88 -4.97
C LEU A 278 15.67 13.75 -3.58
N SER A 279 14.88 13.98 -2.53
CA SER A 279 15.32 13.76 -1.16
C SER A 279 15.49 12.27 -0.86
N ALA A 280 16.42 11.93 0.04
CA ALA A 280 16.63 10.55 0.49
C ALA A 280 15.33 9.94 1.04
N THR A 281 14.51 10.74 1.74
CA THR A 281 13.21 10.30 2.27
C THR A 281 12.25 9.87 1.17
N VAL A 282 12.13 10.65 0.08
CA VAL A 282 11.28 10.31 -1.06
C VAL A 282 11.74 9.02 -1.72
N ILE A 283 13.05 8.89 -1.93
CA ILE A 283 13.66 7.70 -2.52
C ILE A 283 13.37 6.48 -1.64
N TRP A 284 13.62 6.57 -0.33
CA TRP A 284 13.40 5.47 0.60
C TRP A 284 11.94 5.05 0.69
N ALA A 285 11.02 6.00 0.86
CA ALA A 285 9.59 5.72 0.89
C ALA A 285 9.12 5.03 -0.40
N THR A 286 9.68 5.43 -1.54
CA THR A 286 9.40 4.80 -2.84
C THR A 286 9.96 3.40 -2.93
N ILE A 287 11.17 3.16 -2.41
CA ILE A 287 11.75 1.81 -2.30
C ILE A 287 10.89 0.92 -1.40
N LEU A 288 10.47 1.40 -0.23
CA LEU A 288 9.57 0.64 0.65
C LEU A 288 8.26 0.30 -0.05
N LYS A 289 7.63 1.28 -0.71
CA LYS A 289 6.44 1.06 -1.57
C LYS A 289 6.72 0.04 -2.66
N ALA A 290 7.92 0.04 -3.24
CA ALA A 290 8.31 -0.96 -4.22
C ALA A 290 8.41 -2.35 -3.61
N PHE A 291 8.94 -2.52 -2.39
CA PHE A 291 8.94 -3.81 -1.70
C PHE A 291 7.52 -4.31 -1.33
N GLU A 292 6.52 -3.41 -1.24
CA GLU A 292 5.11 -3.85 -1.18
C GLU A 292 4.69 -4.55 -2.48
N ASN A 293 5.18 -4.07 -3.62
CA ASN A 293 4.75 -4.48 -4.96
C ASN A 293 5.70 -5.48 -5.67
N TRP A 294 7.00 -5.55 -5.33
CA TRP A 294 7.97 -6.55 -5.80
C TRP A 294 8.77 -7.19 -4.63
N GLU A 295 9.10 -8.50 -4.70
CA GLU A 295 9.88 -9.14 -3.61
C GLU A 295 11.35 -8.73 -3.68
N ASN A 296 11.83 -8.54 -4.90
CA ASN A 296 13.15 -8.03 -5.22
C ASN A 296 12.97 -6.93 -6.27
N PRO A 297 12.59 -5.70 -5.85
CA PRO A 297 12.33 -4.61 -6.79
C PRO A 297 13.59 -4.23 -7.56
N GLU A 298 13.44 -3.94 -8.84
CA GLU A 298 14.53 -3.46 -9.71
C GLU A 298 14.49 -1.93 -9.86
N LEU A 299 15.61 -1.33 -10.26
CA LEU A 299 15.73 0.13 -10.41
C LEU A 299 14.62 0.73 -11.28
N ASP A 300 14.31 0.08 -12.41
CA ASP A 300 13.27 0.54 -13.34
C ASP A 300 11.88 0.59 -12.67
N GLU A 301 11.61 -0.28 -11.69
CA GLU A 301 10.34 -0.30 -10.94
C GLU A 301 10.28 0.85 -9.91
N ILE A 302 11.43 1.19 -9.31
CA ILE A 302 11.55 2.39 -8.46
C ILE A 302 11.33 3.66 -9.30
N ILE A 303 11.99 3.74 -10.45
CA ILE A 303 11.86 4.86 -11.40
C ILE A 303 10.40 4.99 -11.85
N ALA A 304 9.73 3.88 -12.16
CA ALA A 304 8.34 3.89 -12.55
C ALA A 304 7.42 4.49 -11.47
N ILE A 305 7.61 4.11 -10.20
CA ILE A 305 6.84 4.70 -9.10
C ILE A 305 7.18 6.18 -8.93
N LEU A 306 8.46 6.56 -8.95
CA LEU A 306 8.87 7.96 -8.80
C LEU A 306 8.29 8.84 -9.92
N ASN A 307 8.27 8.33 -11.15
CA ASN A 307 7.77 9.05 -12.32
C ASN A 307 6.25 9.32 -12.25
N GLU A 308 5.54 8.72 -11.29
CA GLU A 308 4.15 9.05 -10.99
C GLU A 308 3.97 10.48 -10.47
N ASP A 309 4.93 10.97 -9.70
CA ASP A 309 4.83 12.22 -8.93
C ASP A 309 5.98 13.20 -9.23
N TYR A 310 7.09 12.72 -9.80
CA TYR A 310 8.28 13.51 -10.08
C TYR A 310 8.62 13.55 -11.58
N PRO A 311 9.10 14.70 -12.09
CA PRO A 311 9.62 14.78 -13.46
C PRO A 311 10.83 13.88 -13.67
N ILE A 312 10.92 13.26 -14.85
CA ILE A 312 12.00 12.32 -15.18
C ILE A 312 13.40 12.91 -14.98
N HIS A 313 13.61 14.20 -15.26
CA HIS A 313 14.91 14.84 -15.10
C HIS A 313 15.40 14.88 -13.64
N GLN A 314 14.50 15.07 -12.68
CA GLN A 314 14.86 15.01 -11.25
C GLN A 314 15.24 13.59 -10.84
N ILE A 315 14.50 12.59 -11.36
CA ILE A 315 14.78 11.17 -11.12
C ILE A 315 16.16 10.82 -11.69
N THR A 316 16.44 11.23 -12.94
CA THR A 316 17.73 11.00 -13.61
C THR A 316 18.90 11.54 -12.79
N LEU A 317 18.77 12.75 -12.22
CA LEU A 317 19.80 13.36 -11.39
C LEU A 317 20.02 12.63 -10.04
N SER A 318 19.06 11.81 -9.61
CA SER A 318 19.10 11.04 -8.36
C SER A 318 19.38 9.54 -8.56
N ILE A 319 19.61 9.05 -9.79
CA ILE A 319 19.78 7.61 -10.08
C ILE A 319 20.83 6.94 -9.17
N GLY A 320 22.02 7.53 -9.04
CA GLY A 320 23.07 6.92 -8.21
C GLY A 320 22.68 6.78 -6.73
N GLN A 321 21.93 7.74 -6.19
CA GLN A 321 21.40 7.67 -4.83
C GLN A 321 20.28 6.62 -4.73
N ILE A 322 19.41 6.54 -5.74
CA ILE A 322 18.33 5.54 -5.80
C ILE A 322 18.93 4.12 -5.80
N GLU A 323 19.94 3.86 -6.62
CA GLU A 323 20.63 2.57 -6.69
C GLU A 323 21.28 2.21 -5.36
N GLN A 324 22.00 3.15 -4.73
CA GLN A 324 22.64 2.91 -3.43
C GLN A 324 21.62 2.54 -2.35
N MET A 325 20.52 3.29 -2.28
CA MET A 325 19.47 3.06 -1.29
C MET A 325 18.69 1.77 -1.58
N LEU A 326 18.46 1.45 -2.86
CA LEU A 326 17.81 0.20 -3.26
C LEU A 326 18.67 -1.01 -2.86
N ASN A 327 19.98 -0.97 -3.11
CA ASN A 327 20.89 -2.04 -2.69
C ASN A 327 20.89 -2.21 -1.17
N THR A 328 20.92 -1.10 -0.42
CA THR A 328 20.82 -1.13 1.05
C THR A 328 19.54 -1.82 1.52
N ALA A 329 18.40 -1.52 0.88
CA ALA A 329 17.12 -2.16 1.20
C ALA A 329 17.09 -3.66 0.82
N LYS A 330 17.67 -4.03 -0.32
CA LYS A 330 17.81 -5.44 -0.74
C LYS A 330 18.67 -6.24 0.25
N ASP A 331 19.83 -5.71 0.63
CA ASP A 331 20.72 -6.34 1.60
C ASP A 331 20.02 -6.55 2.95
N ALA A 332 19.21 -5.58 3.39
CA ALA A 332 18.42 -5.71 4.61
C ALA A 332 17.36 -6.82 4.50
N ALA A 333 16.62 -6.88 3.39
CA ALA A 333 15.62 -7.91 3.14
C ALA A 333 16.24 -9.33 3.05
N ASP A 334 17.37 -9.46 2.36
CA ASP A 334 18.11 -10.72 2.26
C ASP A 334 18.66 -11.16 3.61
N THR A 335 19.15 -10.21 4.43
CA THR A 335 19.59 -10.49 5.79
C THR A 335 18.44 -10.99 6.66
N GLU A 336 17.28 -10.35 6.59
CA GLU A 336 16.08 -10.76 7.33
C GLU A 336 15.66 -12.18 6.95
N LYS A 337 15.61 -12.48 5.65
CA LYS A 337 15.31 -13.82 5.14
C LYS A 337 16.32 -14.87 5.62
N LYS A 338 17.62 -14.56 5.55
CA LYS A 338 18.67 -15.48 6.03
C LYS A 338 18.56 -15.74 7.54
N ILE A 339 18.26 -14.71 8.33
CA ILE A 339 18.03 -14.86 9.77
C ILE A 339 16.82 -15.76 10.03
N TRP A 340 15.72 -15.54 9.31
CA TRP A 340 14.53 -16.39 9.37
C TRP A 340 14.89 -17.85 9.13
N ASP A 341 15.56 -18.15 8.02
CA ASP A 341 15.94 -19.51 7.63
C ASP A 341 16.86 -20.17 8.68
N LEU A 342 17.81 -19.41 9.23
CA LEU A 342 18.70 -19.91 10.29
C LEU A 342 17.96 -20.15 11.61
N MET A 343 16.98 -19.32 11.95
CA MET A 343 16.14 -19.52 13.12
C MET A 343 15.32 -20.80 12.98
N VAL A 344 14.65 -21.00 11.84
CA VAL A 344 13.89 -22.23 11.54
C VAL A 344 14.82 -23.45 11.58
N MET A 345 15.99 -23.38 10.94
CA MET A 345 16.97 -24.47 10.91
C MET A 345 17.46 -24.86 12.30
N HIS A 346 17.61 -23.89 13.22
CA HIS A 346 18.04 -24.14 14.59
C HIS A 346 16.90 -24.41 15.57
N GLY A 347 15.65 -24.46 15.09
CA GLY A 347 14.47 -24.67 15.93
C GLY A 347 14.22 -23.52 16.91
N PHE A 348 14.63 -22.30 16.57
CA PHE A 348 14.31 -21.10 17.32
C PHE A 348 12.92 -20.59 16.92
N ASP A 349 12.18 -20.11 17.91
CA ASP A 349 10.85 -19.54 17.75
C ASP A 349 10.84 -18.03 18.09
N GLY A 350 9.66 -17.43 18.01
CA GLY A 350 9.45 -16.03 18.35
C GLY A 350 9.72 -15.70 19.83
N ASN A 351 9.76 -16.68 20.73
CA ASN A 351 9.92 -16.49 22.18
C ASN A 351 11.35 -16.79 22.67
N THR A 352 12.19 -17.35 21.81
CA THR A 352 13.57 -17.68 22.12
C THR A 352 14.33 -16.43 22.54
N ASN A 353 15.22 -16.54 23.52
CA ASN A 353 16.01 -15.39 23.96
C ASN A 353 16.86 -14.83 22.79
N THR A 354 16.68 -13.53 22.46
CA THR A 354 17.38 -12.89 21.33
C THR A 354 18.90 -13.01 21.42
N ALA A 355 19.49 -12.93 22.62
CA ALA A 355 20.94 -13.08 22.78
C ALA A 355 21.41 -14.50 22.45
N THR A 356 20.62 -15.52 22.81
CA THR A 356 20.89 -16.91 22.43
C THR A 356 20.89 -17.09 20.92
N VAL A 357 19.86 -16.57 20.24
CA VAL A 357 19.79 -16.62 18.77
C VAL A 357 20.98 -15.91 18.16
N PHE A 358 21.27 -14.69 18.63
CA PHE A 358 22.37 -13.87 18.14
C PHE A 358 23.73 -14.58 18.27
N HIS A 359 24.07 -15.10 19.45
CA HIS A 359 25.33 -15.83 19.64
C HIS A 359 25.47 -17.05 18.74
N LYS A 360 24.35 -17.67 18.35
CA LYS A 360 24.36 -18.85 17.48
C LYS A 360 24.60 -18.49 16.02
N ILE A 361 24.03 -17.40 15.53
CA ILE A 361 23.96 -17.11 14.08
C ILE A 361 24.82 -15.93 13.64
N ALA A 362 25.27 -15.06 14.55
CA ALA A 362 25.95 -13.80 14.20
C ALA A 362 27.21 -14.00 13.35
N SER A 363 27.97 -15.09 13.55
CA SER A 363 29.17 -15.38 12.76
C SER A 363 28.90 -15.69 11.29
N GLN A 364 27.65 -15.81 10.86
CA GLN A 364 27.26 -16.03 9.48
C GLN A 364 26.95 -14.73 8.72
N PHE A 365 27.17 -13.58 9.36
CA PHE A 365 26.86 -12.26 8.82
C PHE A 365 28.10 -11.38 8.87
N ASP A 366 28.38 -10.69 7.76
CA ASP A 366 29.47 -9.71 7.67
C ASP A 366 28.99 -8.31 8.11
N GLN A 367 27.69 -8.15 8.36
CA GLN A 367 27.04 -6.92 8.79
C GLN A 367 27.36 -6.57 10.26
N ASP A 368 27.11 -5.30 10.63
CA ASP A 368 27.26 -4.83 12.01
C ASP A 368 26.41 -5.66 12.99
N ASN A 369 27.02 -6.04 14.11
CA ASN A 369 26.40 -6.87 15.14
C ASN A 369 25.10 -6.28 15.70
N ARG A 370 25.00 -4.94 15.81
CA ARG A 370 23.76 -4.30 16.29
C ARG A 370 22.65 -4.43 15.27
N PHE A 371 22.98 -4.34 13.97
CA PHE A 371 22.03 -4.56 12.89
C PHE A 371 21.50 -6.00 12.93
N VAL A 372 22.38 -7.01 12.96
CA VAL A 372 21.98 -8.42 13.04
C VAL A 372 21.10 -8.70 14.26
N TYR A 373 21.51 -8.24 15.44
CA TYR A 373 20.73 -8.40 16.68
C TYR A 373 19.33 -7.80 16.59
N LYS A 374 19.22 -6.65 15.93
CA LYS A 374 17.94 -5.97 15.71
C LYS A 374 17.05 -6.70 14.72
N THR A 375 17.60 -7.16 13.60
CA THR A 375 16.87 -7.93 12.60
C THR A 375 16.34 -9.23 13.19
N ILE A 376 17.09 -9.89 14.10
CA ILE A 376 16.59 -11.03 14.87
C ILE A 376 15.33 -10.65 15.65
N LYS A 377 15.30 -9.52 16.35
CA LYS A 377 14.09 -9.09 17.08
C LYS A 377 12.89 -8.88 16.15
N ASN A 378 13.12 -8.35 14.95
CA ASN A 378 12.06 -8.15 13.97
C ASN A 378 11.53 -9.49 13.44
N VAL A 379 12.42 -10.42 13.09
CA VAL A 379 12.05 -11.79 12.70
C VAL A 379 11.30 -12.50 13.81
N GLN A 380 11.74 -12.38 15.06
CA GLN A 380 11.06 -12.97 16.22
C GLN A 380 9.64 -12.43 16.40
N LYS A 381 9.44 -11.12 16.24
CA LYS A 381 8.10 -10.52 16.26
C LYS A 381 7.21 -11.12 15.16
N MET A 382 7.77 -11.34 13.97
CA MET A 382 7.05 -11.96 12.86
C MET A 382 6.71 -13.44 13.14
N MET A 383 7.61 -14.21 13.73
CA MET A 383 7.35 -15.61 14.14
C MET A 383 6.29 -15.69 15.25
N GLN A 384 6.27 -14.75 16.22
CA GLN A 384 5.21 -14.70 17.23
C GLN A 384 3.81 -14.45 16.63
N ILE A 385 3.75 -13.82 15.46
CA ILE A 385 2.49 -13.65 14.71
C ILE A 385 2.05 -15.00 14.12
N GLU A 386 2.97 -15.93 13.82
CA GLU A 386 2.70 -17.29 13.31
C GLU A 386 2.34 -18.28 14.42
N ASP A 387 3.06 -18.29 15.55
CA ASP A 387 2.80 -19.23 16.66
C ASP A 387 1.39 -19.03 17.25
N LYS A 388 0.84 -17.83 17.15
CA LYS A 388 -0.54 -17.50 17.54
C LYS A 388 -1.59 -17.96 16.54
N GLN A 389 -1.20 -18.51 15.39
CA GLN A 389 -2.08 -19.02 14.34
C GLN A 389 -2.29 -20.53 14.42
N GLU A 390 -1.32 -21.26 14.99
CA GLU A 390 -1.37 -22.72 15.16
C GLU A 390 -2.02 -23.17 16.46
N ARG A 391 -2.34 -22.23 17.36
CA ARG A 391 -3.11 -22.44 18.59
C ARG A 391 -4.49 -21.83 18.44
#